data_AF-A0A543E396-F1
#
_entry.id   AF-A0A543E396-F1
#
_cell.length_a   1.000
_cell.length_b   1.000
_cell.length_c   1.000
_cell.angle_alpha   90.00
_cell.angle_beta   90.00
_cell.angle_gamma   90.00
#
_symmetry.space_group_name_H-M   'P 1'
#
loop_
_entity.id
_entity.type
_entity.pdbx_description
1 polymer ?
#
loop_
_entity_poly.entity_id
_entity_poly.type
_entity_poly.pdbx_seq_one_letter_code
_entity_poly.pdbx_strand_id
1 'polypeptide(L)'
;MNAPAPPLGSVVRVLLRRTIETYQDSPQAVGWLQHNLQRFEEPLRVAIAGKVKAGKSTLLNALVGEEIAPTDAGECTRVVTWYVDAQIPKVTMFPRAAAPRQLTINRAGGGLSFDLQGMPVEQVDKLEVQWPSQNLRAQTLIDTPGIASLSADTSARAGAFLAPEDAPTQADAVIYLMRHLHATDVRFLESFFDQGVARATPINTIGVLSRADEIGVGRLDALTSARRIARRYRADDKIRGLCQTVVAVAGLLAQTGRTMRQDEFTALTTLAALPRSDIESMLLSADRFSRTELDAPDAQTRAKLMERFGLFGVRLGTTLIRQGMTDPNKIAAELVKRSGLDELRSVLVTQFAERRDLLKARSALLAVDLVLSREPRPSAAPLQAELERILAGAHEFAELRLLSTLRSGAVKLPKEAIQEAERLLGGDGGAPAARLGLEPDAGPQELWDAAIDAAGRWQRRAESPMSSRAVSDVARLVVRSCEGVLASLPR
;
A
#
# COMPACT_ATOMS: atom_id res chain seq x y z
N MET A 1 41.67 0.64 3.00
CA MET A 1 40.48 0.00 3.59
C MET A 1 39.53 1.12 4.00
N ASN A 2 38.57 1.47 3.14
CA ASN A 2 37.56 2.47 3.49
C ASN A 2 36.58 1.81 4.46
N ALA A 3 36.35 2.43 5.61
CA ALA A 3 35.28 2.03 6.53
C ALA A 3 33.96 1.95 5.74
N PRO A 4 33.09 0.96 6.01
CA PRO A 4 31.79 0.89 5.34
C PRO A 4 31.06 2.22 5.56
N ALA A 5 30.48 2.76 4.48
CA ALA A 5 29.74 4.02 4.56
C ALA A 5 28.65 3.90 5.64
N PRO A 6 28.44 4.94 6.47
CA PRO A 6 27.42 4.90 7.51
C PRO A 6 26.05 4.62 6.87
N PRO A 7 25.18 3.80 7.50
CA PRO A 7 23.85 3.50 6.97
C PRO A 7 23.10 4.79 6.64
N LEU A 8 22.41 4.85 5.50
CA LEU A 8 21.71 6.05 5.02
C LEU A 8 20.85 6.70 6.12
N GLY A 9 20.10 5.89 6.88
CA GLY A 9 19.26 6.39 7.97
C GLY A 9 20.03 7.14 9.07
N SER A 10 21.27 6.75 9.36
CA SER A 10 22.12 7.45 10.34
C SER A 10 22.56 8.82 9.82
N VAL A 11 22.94 8.90 8.54
CA VAL A 11 23.35 10.15 7.88
C VAL A 11 22.19 11.13 7.83
N VAL A 12 20.99 10.67 7.45
CA VAL A 12 19.78 11.51 7.42
C VAL A 12 19.40 11.99 8.82
N ARG A 13 19.52 11.14 9.85
CA ARG A 13 19.25 11.53 11.24
C ARG A 13 20.20 12.63 11.72
N VAL A 14 21.49 12.52 11.39
CA VAL A 14 22.48 13.56 11.72
C VAL A 14 22.16 14.87 11.01
N LEU A 15 21.81 14.81 9.72
CA LEU A 15 21.41 16.00 8.97
C LEU A 15 20.19 16.67 9.62
N LEU A 16 19.12 15.91 9.90
CA LEU A 16 17.91 16.43 10.57
C LEU A 16 18.24 17.15 11.88
N ARG A 17 19.05 16.54 12.75
CA ARG A 17 19.44 17.14 14.03
C ARG A 17 20.24 18.43 13.86
N ARG A 18 21.20 18.45 12.93
CA ARG A 18 21.96 19.66 12.59
C ARG A 18 21.08 20.76 12.01
N THR A 19 20.08 20.41 11.20
CA THR A 19 19.10 21.38 10.70
C THR A 19 18.27 21.94 11.86
N ILE A 20 17.83 21.12 12.82
CA ILE A 20 17.12 21.60 14.02
C ILE A 20 17.98 22.61 14.80
N GLU A 21 19.25 22.29 15.03
CA GLU A 21 20.19 23.18 15.73
C GLU A 21 20.41 24.50 14.98
N THR A 22 20.52 24.45 13.65
CA THR A 22 20.76 25.63 12.80
C THR A 22 19.56 26.58 12.76
N TYR A 23 18.34 26.04 12.91
CA TYR A 23 17.08 26.78 12.89
C TYR A 23 16.48 26.99 14.29
N GLN A 24 17.27 26.85 15.35
CA GLN A 24 16.82 26.95 16.76
C GLN A 24 16.06 28.25 17.10
N ASP A 25 16.29 29.31 16.32
CA ASP A 25 15.63 30.62 16.45
C ASP A 25 14.30 30.73 15.67
N SER A 26 13.93 29.72 14.88
CA SER A 26 12.62 29.59 14.22
C SER A 26 11.81 28.47 14.89
N PRO A 27 10.89 28.80 15.82
CA PRO A 27 10.03 27.79 16.46
C PRO A 27 9.21 26.97 15.47
N GLN A 28 8.82 27.57 14.34
CA GLN A 28 8.07 26.89 13.29
C GLN A 28 8.93 25.83 12.58
N ALA A 29 10.14 26.18 12.15
CA ALA A 29 11.07 25.24 11.53
C ALA A 29 11.46 24.13 12.50
N VAL A 30 11.77 24.46 13.75
CA VAL A 30 12.10 23.48 14.80
C VAL A 30 10.94 22.52 15.02
N GLY A 31 9.71 23.02 15.19
CA GLY A 31 8.53 22.17 15.38
C GLY A 31 8.31 21.22 14.20
N TRP A 32 8.44 21.72 12.96
CA TRP A 32 8.34 20.91 11.74
C TRP A 32 9.42 19.82 11.67
N LEU A 33 10.68 20.17 11.94
CA LEU A 33 11.81 19.24 11.87
C LEU A 33 11.77 18.21 13.00
N GLN A 34 11.40 18.60 14.22
CA GLN A 34 11.20 17.69 15.35
C GLN A 34 10.06 16.71 15.08
N HIS A 35 8.94 17.19 14.52
CA HIS A 35 7.85 16.32 14.08
C HIS A 35 8.34 15.28 13.06
N ASN A 36 9.15 15.70 12.08
CA ASN A 36 9.67 14.78 11.07
C ASN A 36 10.77 13.85 11.60
N LEU A 37 11.54 14.27 12.61
CA LEU A 37 12.47 13.40 13.33
C LEU A 37 11.73 12.32 14.12
N GLN A 38 10.65 12.67 14.82
CA GLN A 38 9.78 11.69 15.49
C GLN A 38 9.14 10.74 14.46
N ARG A 39 8.57 11.29 13.38
CA ARG A 39 8.04 10.50 12.26
C ARG A 39 9.08 9.54 11.70
N PHE A 40 10.35 9.92 11.62
CA PHE A 40 11.41 9.06 11.09
C PHE A 40 11.60 7.78 11.92
N GLU A 41 11.32 7.82 13.22
CA GLU A 41 11.44 6.68 14.15
C GLU A 41 10.16 5.83 14.26
N GLU A 42 9.03 6.34 13.79
CA GLU A 42 7.75 5.63 13.77
C GLU A 42 7.68 4.51 12.70
N PRO A 43 6.70 3.59 12.78
CA PRO A 43 6.40 2.64 11.70
C PRO A 43 6.11 3.31 10.35
N LEU A 44 6.17 2.53 9.27
CA LEU A 44 5.87 3.01 7.92
C LEU A 44 4.40 3.46 7.83
N ARG A 45 4.13 4.64 7.26
CA ARG A 45 2.77 5.14 7.07
C ARG A 45 2.25 4.76 5.68
N VAL A 46 1.23 3.91 5.61
CA VAL A 46 0.65 3.42 4.35
C VAL A 46 -0.76 3.95 4.19
N ALA A 47 -0.99 4.76 3.16
CA ALA A 47 -2.31 5.31 2.85
C ALA A 47 -3.12 4.38 1.94
N ILE A 48 -4.40 4.21 2.25
CA ILE A 48 -5.36 3.49 1.43
C ILE A 48 -6.20 4.54 0.69
N ALA A 49 -6.05 4.58 -0.62
CA ALA A 49 -6.65 5.57 -1.50
C ALA A 49 -7.55 4.91 -2.54
N GLY A 50 -8.46 5.69 -3.13
CA GLY A 50 -9.36 5.23 -4.18
C GLY A 50 -10.75 5.82 -4.07
N LYS A 51 -11.55 5.62 -5.12
CA LYS A 51 -12.88 6.21 -5.26
C LYS A 51 -13.81 5.86 -4.09
N VAL A 52 -14.89 6.65 -3.95
CA VAL A 52 -15.95 6.33 -2.99
C VAL A 52 -16.52 4.94 -3.29
N LYS A 53 -16.79 4.15 -2.25
CA LYS A 53 -17.24 2.76 -2.35
C LYS A 53 -16.26 1.81 -3.07
N ALA A 54 -14.99 2.19 -3.22
CA ALA A 54 -13.95 1.28 -3.74
C ALA A 54 -13.57 0.15 -2.76
N GLY A 55 -14.09 0.13 -1.53
CA GLY A 55 -13.82 -0.91 -0.53
C GLY A 55 -12.59 -0.64 0.34
N LYS A 56 -12.26 0.64 0.60
CA LYS A 56 -11.11 1.06 1.42
C LYS A 56 -11.20 0.55 2.86
N SER A 57 -12.27 0.88 3.58
CA SER A 57 -12.52 0.41 4.94
C SER A 57 -12.61 -1.11 5.03
N THR A 58 -13.24 -1.76 4.03
CA THR A 58 -13.33 -3.22 3.93
C THR A 58 -11.93 -3.86 3.81
N LEU A 59 -11.07 -3.33 2.94
CA LEU A 59 -9.68 -3.80 2.82
C LEU A 59 -8.88 -3.53 4.09
N LEU A 60 -9.08 -2.37 4.72
CA LEU A 60 -8.43 -2.01 5.98
C LEU A 60 -8.78 -3.02 7.08
N ASN A 61 -10.06 -3.32 7.26
CA ASN A 61 -10.53 -4.33 8.22
C ASN A 61 -9.95 -5.70 7.89
N ALA A 62 -9.85 -6.06 6.61
CA ALA A 62 -9.20 -7.30 6.18
C ALA A 62 -7.69 -7.33 6.50
N LEU A 63 -6.97 -6.21 6.37
CA LEU A 63 -5.54 -6.10 6.69
C LEU A 63 -5.29 -6.14 8.21
N VAL A 64 -6.09 -5.43 8.99
CA VAL A 64 -6.01 -5.44 10.46
C VAL A 64 -6.43 -6.81 11.01
N GLY A 65 -7.55 -7.33 10.52
CA GLY A 65 -8.21 -8.56 10.98
C GLY A 65 -9.38 -8.35 11.91
N GLU A 66 -9.81 -7.11 12.06
CA GLU A 66 -10.91 -6.71 12.93
C GLU A 66 -11.73 -5.63 12.24
N GLU A 67 -13.00 -5.54 12.62
CA GLU A 67 -13.95 -4.58 12.04
C GLU A 67 -13.83 -3.22 12.75
N ILE A 68 -12.70 -2.53 12.53
CA ILE A 68 -12.38 -1.27 13.22
C ILE A 68 -12.66 -0.02 12.39
N ALA A 69 -12.65 -0.13 11.07
CA ALA A 69 -13.05 0.95 10.17
C ALA A 69 -14.52 0.83 9.81
N PRO A 70 -15.30 1.92 9.89
CA PRO A 70 -16.68 1.93 9.43
C PRO A 70 -16.73 1.66 7.92
N THR A 71 -17.47 0.62 7.51
CA THR A 71 -17.62 0.22 6.10
C THR A 71 -18.72 0.98 5.38
N ASP A 72 -19.69 1.53 6.12
CA ASP A 72 -20.74 2.33 5.54
C ASP A 72 -20.24 3.72 5.19
N ALA A 73 -20.63 4.19 4.00
CA ALA A 73 -20.20 5.45 3.39
C ALA A 73 -20.83 6.70 4.06
N GLY A 74 -21.00 6.64 5.39
CA GLY A 74 -21.41 7.76 6.22
C GLY A 74 -20.30 8.79 6.41
N GLU A 75 -20.55 9.74 7.31
CA GLU A 75 -19.71 10.91 7.58
C GLU A 75 -18.27 10.59 7.97
N CYS A 76 -18.01 9.42 8.57
CA CYS A 76 -16.68 9.02 9.03
C CYS A 76 -15.66 8.84 7.90
N THR A 77 -16.08 8.38 6.71
CA THR A 77 -15.18 8.26 5.54
C THR A 77 -14.82 9.61 4.91
N ARG A 78 -15.29 10.72 5.48
CA ARG A 78 -14.97 12.08 5.04
C ARG A 78 -13.82 12.71 5.85
N VAL A 79 -13.36 12.05 6.92
CA VAL A 79 -12.20 12.44 7.73
C VAL A 79 -11.05 11.47 7.50
N VAL A 80 -9.83 11.98 7.35
CA VAL A 80 -8.63 11.14 7.30
C VAL A 80 -8.46 10.43 8.64
N THR A 81 -8.43 9.09 8.62
CA THR A 81 -8.40 8.28 9.85
C THR A 81 -7.13 7.43 9.89
N TRP A 82 -6.40 7.54 10.99
CA TRP A 82 -5.12 6.89 11.22
C TRP A 82 -5.33 5.71 12.15
N TYR A 83 -4.83 4.55 11.78
CA TYR A 83 -4.91 3.33 12.57
C TYR A 83 -3.51 2.94 13.01
N VAL A 84 -3.28 2.96 14.33
CA VAL A 84 -1.97 2.75 14.95
C VAL A 84 -2.05 1.66 16.02
N ASP A 85 -0.95 0.92 16.22
CA ASP A 85 -0.89 -0.06 17.30
C ASP A 85 -0.88 0.65 18.66
N ALA A 86 -1.67 0.14 19.59
CA ALA A 86 -1.60 0.52 20.99
C ALA A 86 -2.12 -0.61 21.87
N GLN A 87 -1.65 -0.67 23.12
CA GLN A 87 -2.12 -1.68 24.07
C GLN A 87 -3.58 -1.49 24.48
N ILE A 88 -4.05 -0.23 24.51
CA ILE A 88 -5.38 0.13 24.98
C ILE A 88 -6.15 0.76 23.82
N PRO A 89 -7.32 0.22 23.44
CA PRO A 89 -8.18 0.85 22.44
C PRO A 89 -8.56 2.28 22.81
N LYS A 90 -8.25 3.23 21.92
CA LYS A 90 -8.57 4.65 22.12
C LYS A 90 -8.81 5.32 20.79
N VAL A 91 -9.78 6.23 20.74
CA VAL A 91 -10.04 7.06 19.56
C VAL A 91 -9.86 8.52 19.96
N THR A 92 -9.02 9.24 19.22
CA THR A 92 -8.75 10.66 19.45
C THR A 92 -9.07 11.45 18.20
N MET A 93 -9.94 12.45 18.33
CA MET A 93 -10.19 13.45 17.32
C MET A 93 -9.19 14.58 17.46
N PHE A 94 -8.60 15.01 16.34
CA PHE A 94 -7.73 16.17 16.26
C PHE A 94 -8.45 17.26 15.45
N PRO A 95 -9.07 18.25 16.13
CA PRO A 95 -9.64 19.41 15.45
C PRO A 95 -8.55 20.32 14.87
N ARG A 96 -8.88 21.07 13.80
CA ARG A 96 -7.94 22.03 13.18
C ARG A 96 -7.57 23.21 14.08
N ALA A 97 -8.50 23.65 14.93
CA ALA A 97 -8.37 24.87 15.73
C ALA A 97 -8.67 24.64 17.23
N ALA A 98 -8.63 23.39 17.70
CA ALA A 98 -8.89 23.07 19.10
C ALA A 98 -8.01 21.89 19.56
N ALA A 99 -7.86 21.75 20.87
CA ALA A 99 -7.10 20.66 21.46
C ALA A 99 -7.69 19.29 21.08
N PRO A 100 -6.85 18.23 21.00
CA PRO A 100 -7.31 16.87 20.74
C PRO A 100 -8.35 16.42 21.78
N ARG A 101 -9.38 15.71 21.32
CA ARG A 101 -10.47 15.20 22.16
C ARG A 101 -10.59 13.70 22.02
N GLN A 102 -10.65 12.99 23.16
CA GLN A 102 -10.93 11.56 23.14
C GLN A 102 -12.42 11.32 22.86
N LEU A 103 -12.70 10.44 21.91
CA LEU A 103 -14.06 10.04 21.55
C LEU A 103 -14.44 8.73 22.24
N THR A 104 -15.74 8.53 22.45
CA THR A 104 -16.29 7.26 22.92
C THR A 104 -16.32 6.24 21.78
N ILE A 105 -15.86 5.04 22.05
CA ILE A 105 -15.88 3.93 21.08
C ILE A 105 -17.25 3.28 21.13
N ASN A 106 -18.05 3.44 20.09
CA ASN A 106 -19.31 2.75 19.92
C ASN A 106 -19.18 1.66 18.86
N ARG A 107 -19.90 0.54 19.04
CA ARG A 107 -20.03 -0.51 18.02
C ARG A 107 -21.45 -0.50 17.48
N ALA A 108 -21.59 -0.30 16.17
CA ALA A 108 -22.87 -0.34 15.48
C ALA A 108 -22.70 -1.10 14.14
N GLY A 109 -23.62 -2.02 13.85
CA GLY A 109 -23.61 -2.76 12.58
C GLY A 109 -22.37 -3.62 12.32
N GLY A 110 -21.65 -4.04 13.37
CA GLY A 110 -20.41 -4.83 13.25
C GLY A 110 -19.11 -4.02 13.21
N GLY A 111 -19.16 -2.72 12.88
CA GLY A 111 -17.99 -1.84 12.88
C GLY A 111 -17.94 -0.84 14.05
N LEU A 112 -16.84 -0.08 14.15
CA LEU A 112 -16.78 1.08 15.02
C LEU A 112 -17.56 2.27 14.42
N SER A 113 -18.26 2.99 15.27
CA SER A 113 -18.84 4.30 14.96
C SER A 113 -18.30 5.36 15.92
N PHE A 114 -18.05 6.55 15.39
CA PHE A 114 -17.50 7.67 16.14
C PHE A 114 -18.48 8.83 16.12
N ASP A 115 -18.93 9.23 17.30
CA ASP A 115 -19.68 10.48 17.45
C ASP A 115 -18.67 11.65 17.50
N LEU A 116 -18.74 12.53 16.50
CA LEU A 116 -17.90 13.74 16.43
C LEU A 116 -18.35 14.82 17.43
N GLN A 117 -19.31 14.52 18.32
CA GLN A 117 -19.81 15.40 19.37
C GLN A 117 -20.33 16.73 18.81
N GLY A 118 -21.01 16.66 17.66
CA GLY A 118 -21.51 17.83 16.93
C GLY A 118 -20.45 18.65 16.17
N MET A 119 -19.19 18.21 16.14
CA MET A 119 -18.15 18.87 15.34
C MET A 119 -18.34 18.61 13.85
N PRO A 120 -18.38 19.66 13.00
CA PRO A 120 -18.40 19.49 11.56
C PRO A 120 -17.14 18.77 11.07
N VAL A 121 -17.31 17.81 10.16
CA VAL A 121 -16.24 17.04 9.51
C VAL A 121 -15.16 17.96 8.90
N GLU A 122 -15.54 19.15 8.45
CA GLU A 122 -14.67 20.18 7.88
C GLU A 122 -13.65 20.74 8.86
N GLN A 123 -14.00 20.76 10.15
CA GLN A 123 -13.15 21.27 11.22
C GLN A 123 -12.27 20.18 11.85
N VAL A 124 -12.45 18.93 11.44
CA VAL A 124 -11.61 17.81 11.88
C VAL A 124 -10.41 17.69 10.94
N ASP A 125 -9.21 17.70 11.51
CA ASP A 125 -7.98 17.47 10.75
C ASP A 125 -7.77 15.98 10.51
N LYS A 126 -7.82 15.20 11.58
CA LYS A 126 -7.73 13.73 11.53
C LYS A 126 -8.42 13.05 12.72
N LEU A 127 -8.72 11.77 12.53
CA LEU A 127 -9.00 10.83 13.62
C LEU A 127 -7.79 9.91 13.80
N GLU A 128 -7.47 9.57 15.05
CA GLU A 128 -6.48 8.54 15.39
C GLU A 128 -7.17 7.43 16.18
N VAL A 129 -7.20 6.23 15.60
CA VAL A 129 -7.72 4.99 16.16
C VAL A 129 -6.53 4.15 16.61
N GLN A 130 -6.32 4.13 17.92
CA GLN A 130 -5.33 3.31 18.59
C GLN A 130 -5.95 1.94 18.89
N TRP A 131 -5.37 0.85 18.38
CA TRP A 131 -5.95 -0.49 18.50
C TRP A 131 -4.87 -1.57 18.67
N PRO A 132 -5.05 -2.59 19.54
CA PRO A 132 -4.07 -3.64 19.75
C PRO A 132 -4.02 -4.58 18.54
N SER A 133 -3.05 -4.38 17.65
CA SER A 133 -2.91 -5.21 16.45
C SER A 133 -1.45 -5.37 16.04
N GLN A 134 -0.99 -6.63 15.99
CA GLN A 134 0.36 -6.93 15.50
C GLN A 134 0.60 -6.42 14.07
N ASN A 135 -0.44 -6.37 13.23
CA ASN A 135 -0.34 -5.84 11.88
C ASN A 135 -0.08 -4.31 11.87
N LEU A 136 -0.54 -3.59 12.90
CA LEU A 136 -0.32 -2.15 13.05
C LEU A 136 1.02 -1.81 13.73
N ARG A 137 1.72 -2.80 14.32
CA ARG A 137 3.07 -2.59 14.87
C ARG A 137 4.11 -2.36 13.79
N ALA A 138 3.94 -3.04 12.65
CA ALA A 138 4.86 -2.93 11.52
C ALA A 138 4.59 -1.68 10.66
N GLN A 139 3.37 -1.16 10.69
CA GLN A 139 2.91 -0.06 9.83
C GLN A 139 1.70 0.66 10.41
N THR A 140 1.62 1.96 10.18
CA THR A 140 0.42 2.78 10.40
C THR A 140 -0.43 2.75 9.12
N LEU A 141 -1.71 2.39 9.22
CA LEU A 141 -2.63 2.44 8.09
C LEU A 141 -3.41 3.76 8.12
N ILE A 142 -3.51 4.44 6.98
CA ILE A 142 -4.24 5.70 6.86
C ILE A 142 -5.38 5.51 5.89
N ASP A 143 -6.61 5.55 6.38
CA ASP A 143 -7.80 5.59 5.53
C ASP A 143 -8.04 7.02 5.06
N THR A 144 -8.09 7.21 3.74
CA THR A 144 -8.29 8.52 3.12
C THR A 144 -9.72 8.68 2.63
N PRO A 145 -10.28 9.90 2.63
CA PRO A 145 -11.57 10.14 1.99
C PRO A 145 -11.57 9.74 0.51
N GLY A 146 -12.75 9.43 -0.04
CA GLY A 146 -12.86 9.05 -1.44
C GLY A 146 -12.55 10.20 -2.41
N ILE A 147 -11.62 9.99 -3.33
CA ILE A 147 -11.09 10.99 -4.30
C ILE A 147 -12.07 11.44 -5.42
N ALA A 148 -13.23 10.81 -5.54
CA ALA A 148 -14.22 11.08 -6.59
C ALA A 148 -15.63 10.99 -6.01
N SER A 149 -15.85 11.72 -4.93
CA SER A 149 -17.19 11.84 -4.35
C SER A 149 -18.03 12.85 -5.15
N LEU A 150 -19.35 12.81 -4.94
CA LEU A 150 -20.29 13.78 -5.50
C LEU A 150 -20.07 15.21 -4.96
N SER A 151 -19.27 15.40 -3.90
CA SER A 151 -18.85 16.71 -3.41
C SER A 151 -17.40 17.02 -3.79
N ALA A 152 -17.18 18.21 -4.37
CA ALA A 152 -15.86 18.69 -4.74
C ALA A 152 -14.90 18.76 -3.52
N ASP A 153 -15.42 19.09 -2.33
CA ASP A 153 -14.64 19.28 -1.11
C ASP A 153 -13.93 18.02 -0.60
N THR A 154 -14.53 16.85 -0.75
CA THR A 154 -13.94 15.59 -0.26
C THR A 154 -12.89 15.03 -1.21
N SER A 155 -13.07 15.25 -2.52
CA SER A 155 -12.08 14.92 -3.54
C SER A 155 -10.83 15.79 -3.39
N ALA A 156 -11.02 17.09 -3.11
CA ALA A 156 -9.93 18.02 -2.81
C ALA A 156 -9.13 17.61 -1.56
N ARG A 157 -9.79 17.10 -0.50
CA ARG A 157 -9.09 16.64 0.72
C ARG A 157 -8.24 15.40 0.51
N ALA A 158 -8.74 14.41 -0.22
CA ALA A 158 -7.98 13.21 -0.51
C ALA A 158 -6.76 13.53 -1.40
N GLY A 159 -6.95 14.42 -2.38
CA GLY A 159 -5.86 14.99 -3.17
C GLY A 159 -4.85 15.74 -2.30
N ALA A 160 -5.29 16.71 -1.49
CA ALA A 160 -4.43 17.52 -0.64
C ALA A 160 -3.67 16.71 0.44
N PHE A 161 -4.24 15.59 0.92
CA PHE A 161 -3.55 14.71 1.85
C PHE A 161 -2.44 13.90 1.17
N LEU A 162 -2.74 13.36 -0.02
CA LEU A 162 -1.82 12.48 -0.74
C LEU A 162 -0.74 13.29 -1.48
N ALA A 163 -1.10 14.42 -2.08
CA ALA A 163 -0.24 15.34 -2.81
C ALA A 163 -0.51 16.79 -2.34
N PRO A 164 0.05 17.20 -1.18
CA PRO A 164 -0.07 18.58 -0.72
C PRO A 164 0.76 19.51 -1.61
N GLU A 165 0.19 20.62 -2.08
CA GLU A 165 0.90 21.59 -2.93
C GLU A 165 2.11 22.21 -2.21
N ASP A 166 2.02 22.37 -0.89
CA ASP A 166 2.91 23.17 -0.05
C ASP A 166 3.61 22.37 1.06
N ALA A 167 3.53 21.04 1.03
CA ALA A 167 4.17 20.19 2.05
C ALA A 167 4.47 18.78 1.51
N PRO A 168 5.49 18.09 2.04
CA PRO A 168 5.67 16.67 1.82
C PRO A 168 4.44 15.85 2.24
N THR A 169 4.16 14.79 1.49
CA THR A 169 3.07 13.86 1.80
C THR A 169 3.25 13.22 3.18
N GLN A 170 2.13 13.01 3.88
CA GLN A 170 2.11 12.38 5.21
C GLN A 170 2.16 10.85 5.14
N ALA A 171 2.00 10.27 3.95
CA ALA A 171 2.12 8.84 3.69
C ALA A 171 3.49 8.52 3.07
N ASP A 172 4.10 7.40 3.47
CA ASP A 172 5.35 6.91 2.88
C ASP A 172 5.08 6.01 1.66
N ALA A 173 3.92 5.34 1.65
CA ALA A 173 3.44 4.48 0.57
C ALA A 173 1.91 4.51 0.41
N VAL A 174 1.42 4.07 -0.75
CA VAL A 174 0.00 4.13 -1.13
C VAL A 174 -0.50 2.78 -1.65
N ILE A 175 -1.66 2.35 -1.17
CA ILE A 175 -2.47 1.27 -1.74
C ILE A 175 -3.64 1.92 -2.47
N TYR A 176 -3.65 1.84 -3.80
CA TYR A 176 -4.67 2.46 -4.63
C TYR A 176 -5.74 1.45 -5.07
N LEU A 177 -6.97 1.61 -4.58
CA LEU A 177 -8.08 0.72 -4.87
C LEU A 177 -8.86 1.20 -6.11
N MET A 178 -9.01 0.28 -7.05
CA MET A 178 -9.80 0.46 -8.25
C MET A 178 -10.76 -0.72 -8.42
N ARG A 179 -12.01 -0.45 -8.79
CA ARG A 179 -12.96 -1.51 -9.20
C ARG A 179 -12.69 -1.95 -10.63
N HIS A 180 -12.32 -0.99 -11.47
CA HIS A 180 -11.90 -1.11 -12.85
C HIS A 180 -11.05 0.13 -13.14
N LEU A 181 -10.17 0.03 -14.14
CA LEU A 181 -9.26 1.10 -14.48
C LEU A 181 -10.00 2.15 -15.32
N HIS A 182 -10.13 3.37 -14.81
CA HIS A 182 -10.61 4.53 -15.59
C HIS A 182 -9.51 5.53 -15.88
N ALA A 183 -9.71 6.35 -16.90
CA ALA A 183 -8.86 7.51 -17.18
C ALA A 183 -8.74 8.47 -15.98
N THR A 184 -9.78 8.59 -15.14
CA THR A 184 -9.72 9.40 -13.92
C THR A 184 -8.84 8.80 -12.84
N ASP A 185 -8.77 7.47 -12.72
CA ASP A 185 -7.88 6.80 -11.78
C ASP A 185 -6.42 7.02 -12.17
N VAL A 186 -6.15 6.95 -13.47
CA VAL A 186 -4.81 7.21 -14.00
C VAL A 186 -4.42 8.68 -13.79
N ARG A 187 -5.27 9.64 -14.16
CA ARG A 187 -4.96 11.07 -13.94
C ARG A 187 -4.68 11.39 -12.47
N PHE A 188 -5.42 10.76 -11.56
CA PHE A 188 -5.17 10.91 -10.13
C PHE A 188 -3.77 10.39 -9.76
N LEU A 189 -3.43 9.17 -10.20
CA LEU A 189 -2.09 8.62 -9.99
C LEU A 189 -1.01 9.51 -10.62
N GLU A 190 -1.19 9.96 -11.86
CA GLU A 190 -0.29 10.90 -12.55
C GLU A 190 -0.10 12.19 -11.74
N SER A 191 -1.18 12.80 -11.23
CA SER A 191 -1.09 14.03 -10.41
C SER A 191 -0.32 13.85 -9.10
N PHE A 192 -0.36 12.65 -8.51
CA PHE A 192 0.45 12.31 -7.34
C PHE A 192 1.95 12.20 -7.69
N PHE A 193 2.29 12.00 -8.96
CA PHE A 193 3.68 11.91 -9.44
C PHE A 193 4.20 13.22 -10.08
N ASP A 194 3.33 14.13 -10.51
CA ASP A 194 3.72 15.33 -11.27
C ASP A 194 4.15 16.52 -10.39
N GLN A 195 3.95 16.47 -9.07
CA GLN A 195 4.25 17.58 -8.16
C GLN A 195 5.74 17.68 -7.74
N GLY A 196 6.66 17.60 -8.69
CA GLY A 196 8.03 18.06 -8.49
C GLY A 196 9.07 17.41 -9.40
N VAL A 197 9.79 18.26 -10.14
CA VAL A 197 10.81 17.97 -11.19
C VAL A 197 11.96 17.04 -10.72
N ALA A 198 12.03 16.64 -9.45
CA ALA A 198 13.03 15.70 -8.93
C ALA A 198 12.52 14.68 -7.89
N ARG A 199 11.22 14.62 -7.56
CA ARG A 199 10.82 14.20 -6.18
C ARG A 199 9.67 13.22 -5.99
N ALA A 200 8.95 12.78 -7.02
CA ALA A 200 7.92 11.74 -6.86
C ALA A 200 8.23 10.51 -7.73
N THR A 201 8.54 9.38 -7.08
CA THR A 201 8.74 8.09 -7.75
C THR A 201 7.51 7.18 -7.54
N PRO A 202 6.85 6.69 -8.61
CA PRO A 202 5.72 5.72 -8.61
C PRO A 202 5.95 4.37 -7.95
N ILE A 203 7.09 4.21 -7.30
CA ILE A 203 7.55 2.95 -6.74
C ILE A 203 6.88 2.64 -5.40
N ASN A 204 6.23 3.62 -4.79
CA ASN A 204 5.61 3.43 -3.49
C ASN A 204 4.10 3.13 -3.59
N THR A 205 3.60 2.84 -4.80
CA THR A 205 2.17 2.62 -5.04
C THR A 205 1.89 1.18 -5.45
N ILE A 206 0.98 0.52 -4.73
CA ILE A 206 0.43 -0.79 -5.10
C ILE A 206 -1.00 -0.58 -5.58
N GLY A 207 -1.29 -1.00 -6.81
CA GLY A 207 -2.65 -1.05 -7.33
C GLY A 207 -3.41 -2.25 -6.78
N VAL A 208 -4.65 -2.06 -6.36
CA VAL A 208 -5.54 -3.14 -5.90
C VAL A 208 -6.84 -3.13 -6.70
N LEU A 209 -7.12 -4.21 -7.42
CA LEU A 209 -8.41 -4.48 -8.01
C LEU A 209 -9.34 -5.03 -6.92
N SER A 210 -10.06 -4.13 -6.22
CA SER A 210 -10.63 -4.36 -4.88
C SER A 210 -11.98 -5.08 -4.81
N ARG A 211 -12.63 -5.31 -5.95
CA ARG A 211 -13.88 -6.06 -6.09
C ARG A 211 -13.71 -7.24 -7.03
N ALA A 212 -12.65 -8.00 -6.80
CA ALA A 212 -12.32 -9.16 -7.63
C ALA A 212 -13.43 -10.21 -7.67
N ASP A 213 -14.23 -10.28 -6.61
CA ASP A 213 -15.40 -11.14 -6.43
C ASP A 213 -16.62 -10.75 -7.27
N GLU A 214 -16.68 -9.55 -7.84
CA GLU A 214 -17.81 -9.14 -8.70
C GLU A 214 -17.53 -9.42 -10.20
N ILE A 215 -16.29 -9.76 -10.55
CA ILE A 215 -15.90 -10.06 -11.93
C ILE A 215 -16.70 -11.27 -12.44
N GLY A 216 -17.23 -11.15 -13.66
CA GLY A 216 -18.04 -12.22 -14.26
C GLY A 216 -19.31 -12.53 -13.47
N VAL A 217 -19.93 -11.53 -12.81
CA VAL A 217 -21.15 -11.68 -12.00
C VAL A 217 -20.94 -12.62 -10.79
N GLY A 218 -19.73 -12.58 -10.24
CA GLY A 218 -19.34 -13.31 -9.03
C GLY A 218 -19.39 -14.83 -9.14
N ARG A 219 -19.22 -15.38 -10.35
CA ARG A 219 -19.03 -16.82 -10.58
C ARG A 219 -17.81 -17.33 -9.81
N LEU A 220 -17.73 -18.64 -9.58
CA LEU A 220 -16.65 -19.24 -8.79
C LEU A 220 -15.24 -18.99 -9.36
N ASP A 221 -15.13 -18.68 -10.65
CA ASP A 221 -13.90 -18.30 -11.35
C ASP A 221 -13.61 -16.78 -11.34
N ALA A 222 -14.43 -15.96 -10.68
CA ALA A 222 -14.31 -14.50 -10.63
C ALA A 222 -12.90 -14.05 -10.22
N LEU A 223 -12.36 -14.62 -9.13
CA LEU A 223 -11.01 -14.31 -8.63
C LEU A 223 -9.91 -14.72 -9.61
N THR A 224 -10.05 -15.86 -10.28
CA THR A 224 -9.10 -16.30 -11.32
C THR A 224 -9.11 -15.33 -12.50
N SER A 225 -10.31 -14.92 -12.93
CA SER A 225 -10.50 -13.90 -13.97
C SER A 225 -9.94 -12.54 -13.56
N ALA A 226 -10.16 -12.12 -12.31
CA ALA A 226 -9.63 -10.89 -11.74
C ALA A 226 -8.09 -10.88 -11.69
N ARG A 227 -7.45 -11.99 -11.32
CA ARG A 227 -5.99 -12.16 -11.37
C ARG A 227 -5.45 -12.03 -12.80
N ARG A 228 -6.16 -12.56 -13.80
CA ARG A 228 -5.80 -12.37 -15.22
C ARG A 228 -5.92 -10.91 -15.64
N ILE A 229 -6.93 -10.18 -15.18
CA ILE A 229 -7.06 -8.73 -15.41
C ILE A 229 -5.89 -7.98 -14.76
N ALA A 230 -5.58 -8.27 -13.50
CA ALA A 230 -4.48 -7.65 -12.78
C ALA A 230 -3.12 -7.89 -13.47
N ARG A 231 -2.87 -9.11 -13.97
CA ARG A 231 -1.68 -9.42 -14.78
C ARG A 231 -1.59 -8.59 -16.06
N ARG A 232 -2.72 -8.34 -16.74
CA ARG A 232 -2.75 -7.46 -17.91
C ARG A 232 -2.41 -6.02 -17.54
N TYR A 233 -2.95 -5.50 -16.42
CA TYR A 233 -2.59 -4.15 -15.94
C TYR A 233 -1.12 -4.05 -15.54
N ARG A 234 -0.51 -5.08 -14.96
CA ARG A 234 0.96 -5.11 -14.70
C ARG A 234 1.80 -5.10 -15.98
N ALA A 235 1.22 -5.47 -17.12
CA ALA A 235 1.90 -5.46 -18.42
C ALA A 235 1.62 -4.19 -19.24
N ASP A 236 0.69 -3.35 -18.81
CA ASP A 236 0.35 -2.08 -19.45
C ASP A 236 1.38 -1.01 -19.06
N ASP A 237 2.11 -0.46 -20.05
CA ASP A 237 3.18 0.51 -19.81
C ASP A 237 2.73 1.74 -19.02
N LYS A 238 1.49 2.19 -19.24
CA LYS A 238 0.94 3.34 -18.53
C LYS A 238 0.73 3.02 -17.06
N ILE A 239 0.33 1.79 -16.72
CA ILE A 239 0.14 1.38 -15.32
C ILE A 239 1.45 0.96 -14.66
N ARG A 240 2.36 0.33 -15.39
CA ARG A 240 3.73 0.03 -14.91
C ARG A 240 4.42 1.30 -14.45
N GLY A 241 4.27 2.40 -15.19
CA GLY A 241 4.79 3.71 -14.82
C GLY A 241 4.14 4.35 -13.60
N LEU A 242 3.01 3.84 -13.09
CA LEU A 242 2.24 4.47 -11.99
C LEU A 242 2.15 3.60 -10.74
N CYS A 243 2.23 2.29 -10.90
CA CYS A 243 2.11 1.31 -9.83
C CYS A 243 3.25 0.31 -9.94
N GLN A 244 3.83 -0.07 -8.80
CA GLN A 244 4.83 -1.12 -8.75
C GLN A 244 4.27 -2.48 -9.17
N THR A 245 3.04 -2.76 -8.76
CA THR A 245 2.31 -3.98 -9.13
C THR A 245 0.81 -3.76 -8.98
N VAL A 246 0.01 -4.71 -9.47
CA VAL A 246 -1.44 -4.71 -9.33
C VAL A 246 -1.91 -6.06 -8.80
N VAL A 247 -2.57 -6.09 -7.65
CA VAL A 247 -3.11 -7.31 -7.03
C VAL A 247 -4.62 -7.33 -7.11
N ALA A 248 -5.22 -8.50 -7.36
CA ALA A 248 -6.67 -8.66 -7.30
C ALA A 248 -7.08 -9.11 -5.90
N VAL A 249 -7.99 -8.36 -5.28
CA VAL A 249 -8.45 -8.63 -3.92
C VAL A 249 -9.98 -8.58 -3.86
N ALA A 250 -10.58 -9.59 -3.24
CA ALA A 250 -11.97 -9.56 -2.80
C ALA A 250 -11.99 -9.15 -1.33
N GLY A 251 -12.02 -7.84 -1.06
CA GLY A 251 -11.86 -7.31 0.30
C GLY A 251 -12.93 -7.84 1.26
N LEU A 252 -14.17 -7.96 0.80
CA LEU A 252 -15.29 -8.44 1.62
C LEU A 252 -15.10 -9.92 2.00
N LEU A 253 -14.65 -10.74 1.05
CA LEU A 253 -14.32 -12.15 1.29
C LEU A 253 -13.17 -12.30 2.30
N ALA A 254 -12.15 -11.44 2.17
CA ALA A 254 -10.99 -11.42 3.05
C ALA A 254 -11.38 -11.03 4.49
N GLN A 255 -12.15 -9.94 4.63
CA GLN A 255 -12.66 -9.47 5.92
C GLN A 255 -13.48 -10.59 6.59
N THR A 256 -14.46 -11.13 5.89
CA THR A 256 -15.35 -12.15 6.43
C THR A 256 -14.64 -13.44 6.77
N GLY A 257 -13.65 -13.86 5.96
CA GLY A 257 -12.82 -15.01 6.32
C GLY A 257 -12.04 -14.80 7.63
N ARG A 258 -11.64 -13.58 7.97
CA ARG A 258 -10.91 -13.28 9.22
C ARG A 258 -11.82 -13.10 10.43
N THR A 259 -13.06 -12.67 10.22
CA THR A 259 -14.02 -12.34 11.29
C THR A 259 -15.29 -13.20 11.22
N MET A 260 -15.21 -14.40 10.65
CA MET A 260 -16.33 -15.32 10.50
C MET A 260 -16.83 -15.78 11.87
N ARG A 261 -18.15 -15.81 12.05
CA ARG A 261 -18.80 -16.25 13.28
C ARG A 261 -19.46 -17.62 13.12
N GLN A 262 -19.76 -18.27 14.25
CA GLN A 262 -20.33 -19.63 14.26
C GLN A 262 -21.77 -19.69 13.73
N ASP A 263 -22.56 -18.64 14.00
CA ASP A 263 -23.93 -18.48 13.49
C ASP A 263 -23.95 -18.43 11.95
N GLU A 264 -22.98 -17.74 11.36
CA GLU A 264 -22.85 -17.63 9.90
C GLU A 264 -22.44 -18.94 9.26
N PHE A 265 -21.50 -19.67 9.86
CA PHE A 265 -21.14 -21.01 9.42
C PHE A 265 -22.36 -21.95 9.47
N THR A 266 -23.16 -21.86 10.52
CA THR A 266 -24.38 -22.66 10.67
C THR A 266 -25.38 -22.33 9.56
N ALA A 267 -25.61 -21.05 9.29
CA ALA A 267 -26.49 -20.59 8.23
C ALA A 267 -26.00 -21.03 6.82
N LEU A 268 -24.70 -20.97 6.55
CA LEU A 268 -24.11 -21.50 5.31
C LEU A 268 -24.27 -23.01 5.18
N THR A 269 -24.18 -23.75 6.29
CA THR A 269 -24.39 -25.20 6.32
C THR A 269 -25.82 -25.56 5.98
N THR A 270 -26.79 -24.85 6.55
CA THR A 270 -28.21 -25.01 6.22
C THR A 270 -28.47 -24.73 4.73
N LEU A 271 -27.91 -23.66 4.18
CA LEU A 271 -28.01 -23.35 2.74
C LEU A 271 -27.34 -24.44 1.88
N ALA A 272 -26.19 -24.97 2.32
CA ALA A 272 -25.48 -26.04 1.63
C ALA A 272 -26.23 -27.39 1.65
N ALA A 273 -27.21 -27.58 2.53
CA ALA A 273 -28.05 -28.77 2.56
C ALA A 273 -29.22 -28.73 1.54
N LEU A 274 -29.57 -27.56 1.02
CA LEU A 274 -30.65 -27.42 0.02
C LEU A 274 -30.33 -28.18 -1.29
N PRO A 275 -31.31 -28.46 -2.15
CA PRO A 275 -31.03 -28.93 -3.50
C PRO A 275 -30.15 -27.94 -4.27
N ARG A 276 -29.25 -28.46 -5.11
CA ARG A 276 -28.28 -27.63 -5.83
C ARG A 276 -28.95 -26.64 -6.81
N SER A 277 -30.02 -27.05 -7.47
CA SER A 277 -30.83 -26.20 -8.35
C SER A 277 -31.38 -24.98 -7.62
N ASP A 278 -31.80 -25.17 -6.37
CA ASP A 278 -32.53 -24.16 -5.62
C ASP A 278 -31.57 -23.08 -5.16
N ILE A 279 -30.42 -23.48 -4.61
CA ILE A 279 -29.39 -22.52 -4.20
C ILE A 279 -28.78 -21.78 -5.40
N GLU A 280 -28.56 -22.47 -6.54
CA GLU A 280 -28.07 -21.82 -7.76
C GLU A 280 -29.07 -20.78 -8.29
N SER A 281 -30.37 -21.09 -8.25
CA SER A 281 -31.44 -20.16 -8.60
C SER A 281 -31.48 -18.96 -7.66
N MET A 282 -31.41 -19.18 -6.34
CA MET A 282 -31.38 -18.13 -5.33
C MET A 282 -30.18 -17.18 -5.52
N LEU A 283 -29.01 -17.74 -5.83
CA LEU A 283 -27.76 -17.00 -5.99
C LEU A 283 -27.64 -16.31 -7.36
N LEU A 284 -28.72 -16.15 -8.13
CA LEU A 284 -28.68 -15.35 -9.37
C LEU A 284 -28.55 -13.85 -9.10
N SER A 285 -29.11 -13.35 -8.00
CA SER A 285 -28.95 -11.96 -7.55
C SER A 285 -29.12 -11.84 -6.04
N ALA A 286 -28.58 -10.77 -5.46
CA ALA A 286 -28.74 -10.49 -4.03
C ALA A 286 -30.22 -10.32 -3.64
N ASP A 287 -31.01 -9.63 -4.48
CA ASP A 287 -32.44 -9.41 -4.24
C ASP A 287 -33.22 -10.73 -4.22
N ARG A 288 -32.93 -11.63 -5.16
CA ARG A 288 -33.57 -12.96 -5.21
C ARG A 288 -33.21 -13.79 -3.98
N PHE A 289 -31.93 -13.81 -3.60
CA PHE A 289 -31.47 -14.54 -2.41
C PHE A 289 -32.17 -14.05 -1.13
N SER A 290 -32.33 -12.74 -0.97
CA SER A 290 -33.00 -12.16 0.20
C SER A 290 -34.49 -12.45 0.23
N ARG A 291 -35.20 -12.34 -0.92
CA ARG A 291 -36.66 -12.50 -1.00
C ARG A 291 -37.16 -13.94 -1.03
N THR A 292 -36.30 -14.91 -1.31
CA THR A 292 -36.72 -16.33 -1.37
C THR A 292 -37.23 -16.79 -0.02
N GLU A 293 -38.46 -17.30 0.06
CA GLU A 293 -39.01 -17.87 1.29
C GLU A 293 -38.34 -19.21 1.62
N LEU A 294 -37.82 -19.32 2.84
CA LEU A 294 -37.18 -20.52 3.38
C LEU A 294 -37.48 -20.61 4.87
N ASP A 295 -37.68 -21.83 5.36
CA ASP A 295 -37.86 -22.10 6.79
C ASP A 295 -36.58 -21.77 7.59
N ALA A 296 -35.41 -22.11 7.02
CA ALA A 296 -34.11 -21.78 7.59
C ALA A 296 -33.03 -21.66 6.48
N PRO A 297 -32.06 -20.73 6.61
CA PRO A 297 -32.06 -19.61 7.55
C PRO A 297 -33.13 -18.56 7.19
N ASP A 298 -33.62 -17.82 8.20
CA ASP A 298 -34.62 -16.76 8.02
C ASP A 298 -34.12 -15.60 7.14
N ALA A 299 -35.04 -14.72 6.73
CA ALA A 299 -34.73 -13.60 5.84
C ALA A 299 -33.70 -12.63 6.43
N GLN A 300 -33.70 -12.42 7.75
CA GLN A 300 -32.79 -11.49 8.40
C GLN A 300 -31.36 -12.04 8.43
N THR A 301 -31.20 -13.33 8.73
CA THR A 301 -29.95 -14.06 8.69
C THR A 301 -29.41 -14.12 7.28
N ARG A 302 -30.25 -14.36 6.26
CA ARG A 302 -29.84 -14.29 4.85
C ARG A 302 -29.37 -12.90 4.45
N ALA A 303 -30.06 -11.84 4.88
CA ALA A 303 -29.63 -10.47 4.60
C ALA A 303 -28.25 -10.17 5.21
N LYS A 304 -28.02 -10.57 6.48
CA LYS A 304 -26.71 -10.45 7.14
C LYS A 304 -25.61 -11.25 6.45
N LEU A 305 -25.92 -12.48 6.00
CA LEU A 305 -24.98 -13.27 5.20
C LEU A 305 -24.65 -12.56 3.89
N MET A 306 -25.63 -12.01 3.18
CA MET A 306 -25.40 -11.30 1.92
C MET A 306 -24.56 -10.04 2.14
N GLU A 307 -24.80 -9.30 3.21
CA GLU A 307 -24.02 -8.12 3.59
C GLU A 307 -22.55 -8.48 3.86
N ARG A 308 -22.28 -9.55 4.61
CA ARG A 308 -20.92 -9.92 5.00
C ARG A 308 -20.17 -10.75 3.97
N PHE A 309 -20.81 -11.72 3.33
CA PHE A 309 -20.14 -12.62 2.39
C PHE A 309 -20.22 -12.12 0.95
N GLY A 310 -21.23 -11.30 0.63
CA GLY A 310 -21.62 -11.03 -0.75
C GLY A 310 -22.07 -12.30 -1.47
N LEU A 311 -22.52 -12.13 -2.71
CA LEU A 311 -23.00 -13.25 -3.53
C LEU A 311 -21.91 -14.31 -3.76
N PHE A 312 -20.68 -13.85 -4.01
CA PHE A 312 -19.52 -14.71 -4.24
C PHE A 312 -19.16 -15.51 -2.99
N GLY A 313 -19.11 -14.88 -1.81
CA GLY A 313 -18.73 -15.56 -0.57
C GLY A 313 -19.75 -16.62 -0.14
N VAL A 314 -21.05 -16.35 -0.28
CA VAL A 314 -22.09 -17.35 -0.01
C VAL A 314 -21.96 -18.53 -0.98
N ARG A 315 -21.76 -18.26 -2.27
CA ARG A 315 -21.56 -19.28 -3.31
C ARG A 315 -20.33 -20.14 -3.04
N LEU A 316 -19.20 -19.50 -2.69
CA LEU A 316 -17.96 -20.19 -2.36
C LEU A 316 -18.11 -21.02 -1.08
N GLY A 317 -18.62 -20.43 0.00
CA GLY A 317 -18.79 -21.11 1.29
C GLY A 317 -19.67 -22.34 1.18
N THR A 318 -20.83 -22.21 0.53
CA THR A 318 -21.75 -23.35 0.32
C THR A 318 -21.14 -24.43 -0.57
N THR A 319 -20.33 -24.06 -1.57
CA THR A 319 -19.59 -25.03 -2.40
C THR A 319 -18.54 -25.79 -1.59
N LEU A 320 -17.77 -25.10 -0.73
CA LEU A 320 -16.75 -25.73 0.13
C LEU A 320 -17.37 -26.71 1.13
N ILE A 321 -18.52 -26.35 1.72
CA ILE A 321 -19.25 -27.24 2.64
C ILE A 321 -19.72 -28.50 1.92
N ARG A 322 -20.29 -28.37 0.71
CA ARG A 322 -20.71 -29.52 -0.10
C ARG A 322 -19.54 -30.41 -0.54
N GLN A 323 -18.33 -29.86 -0.63
CA GLN A 323 -17.10 -30.61 -0.88
C GLN A 323 -16.56 -31.35 0.36
N GLY A 324 -17.27 -31.28 1.50
CA GLY A 324 -16.95 -32.00 2.73
C GLY A 324 -16.18 -31.18 3.77
N MET A 325 -16.02 -29.86 3.58
CA MET A 325 -15.45 -29.01 4.63
C MET A 325 -16.49 -28.74 5.72
N THR A 326 -16.28 -29.32 6.90
CA THR A 326 -17.18 -29.20 8.07
C THR A 326 -16.61 -28.37 9.22
N ASP A 327 -15.37 -27.89 9.08
CA ASP A 327 -14.68 -27.10 10.10
C ASP A 327 -14.77 -25.59 9.74
N PRO A 328 -15.40 -24.76 10.59
CA PRO A 328 -15.49 -23.31 10.40
C PRO A 328 -14.12 -22.66 10.15
N ASN A 329 -13.08 -23.08 10.89
CA ASN A 329 -11.75 -22.49 10.78
C ASN A 329 -11.10 -22.80 9.41
N LYS A 330 -11.32 -24.00 8.88
CA LYS A 330 -10.82 -24.38 7.54
C LYS A 330 -11.53 -23.59 6.45
N ILE A 331 -12.84 -23.36 6.56
CA ILE A 331 -13.56 -22.52 5.61
C ILE A 331 -13.07 -21.09 5.67
N ALA A 332 -13.00 -20.51 6.87
CA ALA A 332 -12.45 -19.17 7.09
C ALA A 332 -11.07 -18.99 6.44
N ALA A 333 -10.16 -19.93 6.68
CA ALA A 333 -8.83 -19.94 6.07
C ALA A 333 -8.89 -20.02 4.54
N GLU A 334 -9.77 -20.85 3.98
CA GLU A 334 -9.91 -20.98 2.52
C GLU A 334 -10.54 -19.73 1.87
N LEU A 335 -11.46 -19.04 2.56
CA LEU A 335 -11.99 -17.75 2.11
C LEU A 335 -10.88 -16.69 2.04
N VAL A 336 -10.04 -16.59 3.09
CA VAL A 336 -8.89 -15.67 3.12
C VAL A 336 -7.90 -16.02 2.01
N LYS A 337 -7.51 -17.29 1.89
CA LYS A 337 -6.57 -17.77 0.87
C LYS A 337 -7.05 -17.44 -0.55
N ARG A 338 -8.34 -17.59 -0.82
CA ARG A 338 -8.91 -17.29 -2.14
C ARG A 338 -9.04 -15.80 -2.39
N SER A 339 -9.30 -14.99 -1.35
CA SER A 339 -9.56 -13.55 -1.48
C SER A 339 -8.46 -12.72 -2.13
N GLY A 340 -7.21 -13.22 -2.18
CA GLY A 340 -6.06 -12.44 -2.66
C GLY A 340 -5.40 -11.56 -1.60
N LEU A 341 -5.90 -11.59 -0.35
CA LEU A 341 -5.30 -10.84 0.76
C LEU A 341 -3.86 -11.28 1.04
N ASP A 342 -3.57 -12.58 1.00
CA ASP A 342 -2.21 -13.07 1.28
C ASP A 342 -1.20 -12.64 0.20
N GLU A 343 -1.62 -12.59 -1.07
CA GLU A 343 -0.81 -12.01 -2.16
C GLU A 343 -0.53 -10.53 -1.88
N LEU A 344 -1.53 -9.75 -1.47
CA LEU A 344 -1.34 -8.35 -1.11
C LEU A 344 -0.40 -8.19 0.10
N ARG A 345 -0.56 -9.00 1.15
CA ARG A 345 0.29 -8.96 2.35
C ARG A 345 1.74 -9.30 2.01
N SER A 346 1.96 -10.32 1.18
CA SER A 346 3.30 -10.68 0.70
C SER A 346 3.93 -9.53 -0.07
N VAL A 347 3.19 -8.89 -0.98
CA VAL A 347 3.68 -7.71 -1.72
C VAL A 347 4.01 -6.56 -0.76
N LEU A 348 3.17 -6.27 0.24
CA LEU A 348 3.43 -5.22 1.23
C LEU A 348 4.70 -5.50 2.04
N VAL A 349 4.91 -6.75 2.47
CA VAL A 349 6.12 -7.13 3.23
C VAL A 349 7.35 -7.01 2.35
N THR A 350 7.38 -7.68 1.20
CA THR A 350 8.56 -7.68 0.31
C THR A 350 8.89 -6.28 -0.19
N GLN A 351 7.89 -5.48 -0.58
CA GLN A 351 8.14 -4.21 -1.24
C GLN A 351 8.30 -3.04 -0.28
N PHE A 352 7.56 -3.02 0.83
CA PHE A 352 7.58 -1.87 1.74
C PHE A 352 8.41 -2.12 3.00
N ALA A 353 8.49 -3.35 3.53
CA ALA A 353 9.29 -3.61 4.73
C ALA A 353 10.79 -3.53 4.42
N GLU A 354 11.24 -4.13 3.30
CA GLU A 354 12.65 -4.08 2.88
C GLU A 354 13.10 -2.67 2.49
N ARG A 355 12.16 -1.80 2.10
CA ARG A 355 12.43 -0.42 1.67
C ARG A 355 12.09 0.62 2.72
N ARG A 356 11.59 0.20 3.89
CA ARG A 356 11.10 1.12 4.93
C ARG A 356 12.10 2.22 5.23
N ASP A 357 13.35 1.85 5.50
CA ASP A 357 14.37 2.81 5.92
C ASP A 357 14.70 3.82 4.80
N LEU A 358 14.68 3.37 3.54
CA LEU A 358 14.86 4.22 2.36
C LEU A 358 13.70 5.19 2.16
N LEU A 359 12.45 4.71 2.34
CA LEU A 359 11.24 5.52 2.25
C LEU A 359 11.22 6.60 3.34
N LYS A 360 11.56 6.23 4.58
CA LYS A 360 11.62 7.15 5.73
C LYS A 360 12.74 8.17 5.56
N ALA A 361 13.91 7.74 5.09
CA ALA A 361 15.04 8.62 4.81
C ALA A 361 14.65 9.68 3.76
N ARG A 362 13.97 9.27 2.69
CA ARG A 362 13.46 10.20 1.68
C ARG A 362 12.45 11.19 2.26
N SER A 363 11.45 10.72 3.02
CA SER A 363 10.45 11.60 3.66
C SER A 363 11.12 12.64 4.56
N ALA A 364 12.14 12.24 5.33
CA ALA A 364 12.94 13.15 6.16
C ALA A 364 13.75 14.16 5.35
N LEU A 365 14.42 13.74 4.27
CA LEU A 365 15.18 14.64 3.40
C LEU A 365 14.29 15.67 2.70
N LEU A 366 13.08 15.28 2.28
CA LEU A 366 12.08 16.21 1.73
C LEU A 366 11.62 17.23 2.78
N ALA A 367 11.48 16.82 4.04
CA ALA A 367 11.13 17.72 5.13
C ALA A 367 12.23 18.73 5.45
N VAL A 368 13.51 18.31 5.42
CA VAL A 368 14.67 19.20 5.56
C VAL A 368 14.71 20.18 4.40
N ASP A 369 14.59 19.68 3.17
CA ASP A 369 14.63 20.50 1.97
C ASP A 369 13.57 21.61 1.96
N LEU A 370 12.36 21.29 2.42
CA LEU A 370 11.27 22.28 2.52
C LEU A 370 11.69 23.47 3.40
N VAL A 371 12.32 23.20 4.56
CA VAL A 371 12.78 24.25 5.47
C VAL A 371 13.91 25.05 4.85
N LEU A 372 14.91 24.37 4.26
CA LEU A 372 16.04 25.03 3.61
C LEU A 372 15.58 25.93 2.45
N SER A 373 14.55 25.52 1.72
CA SER A 373 13.98 26.28 0.60
C SER A 373 13.09 27.44 1.04
N ARG A 374 12.31 27.28 2.12
CA ARG A 374 11.37 28.31 2.61
C ARG A 374 12.02 29.37 3.49
N GLU A 375 13.02 28.99 4.27
CA GLU A 375 13.76 29.89 5.16
C GLU A 375 15.26 29.86 4.81
N PRO A 376 15.68 30.38 3.65
CA PRO A 376 17.08 30.36 3.23
C PRO A 376 17.93 31.24 4.15
N ARG A 377 19.06 30.71 4.63
CA ARG A 377 19.99 31.39 5.55
C ARG A 377 21.45 31.08 5.20
N PRO A 378 22.39 32.03 5.40
CA PRO A 378 23.82 31.77 5.14
C PRO A 378 24.38 30.58 5.94
N SER A 379 23.95 30.42 7.20
CA SER A 379 24.34 29.29 8.06
C SER A 379 23.84 27.92 7.57
N ALA A 380 22.84 27.90 6.69
CA ALA A 380 22.24 26.69 6.15
C ALA A 380 22.88 26.19 4.85
N ALA A 381 23.78 26.97 4.23
CA ALA A 381 24.47 26.58 2.99
C ALA A 381 25.24 25.24 3.10
N PRO A 382 25.96 24.94 4.22
CA PRO A 382 26.58 23.63 4.40
C PRO A 382 25.55 22.48 4.47
N LEU A 383 24.37 22.73 5.04
CA LEU A 383 23.30 21.73 5.14
C LEU A 383 22.68 21.45 3.77
N GLN A 384 22.51 22.49 2.94
CA GLN A 384 22.03 22.33 1.56
C GLN A 384 23.01 21.51 0.72
N ALA A 385 24.31 21.81 0.81
CA ALA A 385 25.34 21.01 0.15
C ALA A 385 25.36 19.55 0.66
N GLU A 386 25.16 19.33 1.96
CA GLU A 386 25.08 17.99 2.53
C GLU A 386 23.83 17.23 2.07
N LEU A 387 22.67 17.89 2.01
CA LEU A 387 21.43 17.34 1.45
C LEU A 387 21.61 16.93 -0.01
N GLU A 388 22.15 17.82 -0.85
CA GLU A 388 22.42 17.53 -2.27
C GLU A 388 23.41 16.37 -2.42
N ARG A 389 24.47 16.35 -1.60
CA ARG A 389 25.44 15.24 -1.55
C ARG A 389 24.79 13.92 -1.19
N ILE A 390 23.86 13.88 -0.24
CA ILE A 390 23.13 12.66 0.14
C ILE A 390 22.21 12.21 -1.00
N LEU A 391 21.42 13.12 -1.58
CA LEU A 391 20.49 12.82 -2.68
C LEU A 391 21.21 12.38 -3.97
N ALA A 392 22.40 12.91 -4.23
CA ALA A 392 23.24 12.52 -5.37
C ALA A 392 24.09 11.27 -5.09
N GLY A 393 24.57 11.11 -3.85
CA GLY A 393 25.52 10.06 -3.48
C GLY A 393 24.89 8.72 -3.10
N ALA A 394 23.66 8.72 -2.58
CA ALA A 394 22.97 7.49 -2.19
C ALA A 394 22.53 6.70 -3.44
N HIS A 395 23.13 5.53 -3.62
CA HIS A 395 22.87 4.66 -4.76
C HIS A 395 21.42 4.17 -4.76
N GLU A 396 20.85 3.92 -3.61
CA GLU A 396 19.49 3.42 -3.41
C GLU A 396 18.44 4.40 -3.98
N PHE A 397 18.68 5.72 -3.90
CA PHE A 397 17.81 6.71 -4.57
C PHE A 397 18.01 6.73 -6.08
N ALA A 398 19.21 6.43 -6.56
CA ALA A 398 19.46 6.27 -7.99
C ALA A 398 18.76 5.01 -8.54
N GLU A 399 18.79 3.89 -7.81
CA GLU A 399 18.04 2.66 -8.12
C GLU A 399 16.55 2.93 -8.24
N LEU A 400 15.96 3.62 -7.25
CA LEU A 400 14.54 3.98 -7.29
C LEU A 400 14.24 4.88 -8.50
N ARG A 401 15.00 5.95 -8.75
CA ARG A 401 14.74 6.79 -9.92
C ARG A 401 14.79 5.99 -11.22
N LEU A 402 15.80 5.13 -11.36
CA LEU A 402 15.97 4.29 -12.55
C LEU A 402 14.82 3.30 -12.74
N LEU A 403 14.38 2.63 -11.68
CA LEU A 403 13.21 1.74 -11.71
C LEU A 403 11.97 2.45 -12.26
N SER A 404 11.74 3.70 -11.83
CA SER A 404 10.62 4.50 -12.32
C SER A 404 10.79 4.85 -13.80
N THR A 405 11.99 5.21 -14.22
CA THR A 405 12.30 5.55 -15.62
C THR A 405 12.15 4.34 -16.55
N LEU A 406 12.57 3.16 -16.10
CA LEU A 406 12.40 1.91 -16.86
C LEU A 406 10.92 1.57 -17.00
N ARG A 407 10.15 1.72 -15.92
CA ARG A 407 8.72 1.40 -15.89
C ARG A 407 7.85 2.38 -16.65
N SER A 408 8.24 3.65 -16.74
CA SER A 408 7.54 4.64 -17.57
C SER A 408 7.80 4.48 -19.07
N GLY A 409 8.71 3.58 -19.47
CA GLY A 409 9.10 3.38 -20.87
C GLY A 409 9.96 4.51 -21.43
N ALA A 410 10.51 5.38 -20.57
CA ALA A 410 11.36 6.50 -21.00
C ALA A 410 12.68 6.04 -21.63
N VAL A 411 13.15 4.83 -21.29
CA VAL A 411 14.33 4.21 -21.92
C VAL A 411 13.91 2.97 -22.71
N LYS A 412 14.34 2.91 -23.98
CA LYS A 412 14.10 1.77 -24.86
C LYS A 412 15.21 0.74 -24.73
N LEU A 413 14.87 -0.43 -24.19
CA LEU A 413 15.72 -1.61 -24.04
C LEU A 413 14.94 -2.86 -24.45
N PRO A 414 15.61 -3.97 -24.84
CA PRO A 414 14.93 -5.26 -25.00
C PRO A 414 14.20 -5.66 -23.72
N LYS A 415 13.03 -6.30 -23.86
CA LYS A 415 12.14 -6.61 -22.73
C LYS A 415 12.84 -7.44 -21.65
N GLU A 416 13.66 -8.40 -22.05
CA GLU A 416 14.43 -9.26 -21.17
C GLU A 416 15.45 -8.44 -20.36
N ALA A 417 16.06 -7.43 -20.99
CA ALA A 417 17.00 -6.53 -20.32
C ALA A 417 16.30 -5.58 -19.35
N ILE A 418 15.08 -5.11 -19.68
CA ILE A 418 14.28 -4.31 -18.75
C ILE A 418 13.92 -5.14 -17.53
N GLN A 419 13.46 -6.38 -17.71
CA GLN A 419 13.10 -7.28 -16.61
C GLN A 419 14.31 -7.61 -15.73
N GLU A 420 15.47 -7.90 -16.34
CA GLU A 420 16.71 -8.14 -15.61
C GLU A 420 17.16 -6.90 -14.83
N ALA A 421 17.12 -5.70 -15.44
CA ALA A 421 17.42 -4.44 -14.75
C ALA A 421 16.46 -4.18 -13.59
N GLU A 422 15.16 -4.30 -13.81
CA GLU A 422 14.14 -4.10 -12.77
C GLU A 422 14.40 -5.02 -11.58
N ARG A 423 14.74 -6.29 -11.83
CA ARG A 423 15.07 -7.25 -10.77
C ARG A 423 16.36 -6.87 -10.04
N LEU A 424 17.45 -6.58 -10.75
CA LEU A 424 18.76 -6.22 -10.16
C LEU A 424 18.73 -4.93 -9.33
N LEU A 425 17.88 -3.97 -9.72
CA LEU A 425 17.61 -2.73 -8.98
C LEU A 425 16.68 -2.96 -7.77
N GLY A 426 16.29 -4.21 -7.52
CA GLY A 426 15.47 -4.63 -6.40
C GLY A 426 13.98 -4.42 -6.59
N GLY A 427 13.48 -4.32 -7.82
CA GLY A 427 12.06 -4.12 -8.15
C GLY A 427 11.10 -5.17 -7.59
N ASP A 428 11.61 -6.37 -7.32
CA ASP A 428 10.92 -7.53 -6.75
C ASP A 428 11.32 -7.85 -5.30
N GLY A 429 12.22 -7.04 -4.71
CA GLY A 429 12.79 -7.25 -3.38
C GLY A 429 14.26 -6.81 -3.32
N GLY A 430 14.70 -6.37 -2.14
CA GLY A 430 16.06 -5.92 -1.86
C GLY A 430 17.06 -7.04 -1.57
N ALA A 431 16.60 -8.26 -1.24
CA ALA A 431 17.49 -9.39 -0.92
C ALA A 431 18.38 -9.81 -2.11
N PRO A 432 19.66 -10.20 -1.87
CA PRO A 432 20.57 -10.64 -2.94
C PRO A 432 19.99 -11.71 -3.87
N ALA A 433 19.40 -12.77 -3.31
CA ALA A 433 18.80 -13.86 -4.09
C ALA A 433 17.67 -13.34 -5.00
N ALA A 434 16.77 -12.50 -4.45
CA ALA A 434 15.68 -11.90 -5.22
C ALA A 434 16.18 -11.00 -6.36
N ARG A 435 17.21 -10.19 -6.12
CA ARG A 435 17.83 -9.32 -7.14
C ARG A 435 18.47 -10.13 -8.28
N LEU A 436 19.08 -11.27 -7.95
CA LEU A 436 19.74 -12.15 -8.90
C LEU A 436 18.77 -13.14 -9.59
N GLY A 437 17.56 -13.28 -9.06
CA GLY A 437 16.55 -14.22 -9.54
C GLY A 437 16.85 -15.66 -9.17
N LEU A 438 17.44 -15.86 -8.00
CA LEU A 438 17.77 -17.15 -7.40
C LEU A 438 16.77 -17.47 -6.29
N GLU A 439 16.71 -18.74 -5.90
CA GLU A 439 15.90 -19.18 -4.76
C GLU A 439 16.40 -18.58 -3.44
N PRO A 440 15.54 -18.36 -2.43
CA PRO A 440 15.92 -17.71 -1.18
C PRO A 440 17.02 -18.43 -0.38
N ASP A 441 17.21 -19.72 -0.60
CA ASP A 441 18.22 -20.58 0.04
C ASP A 441 19.50 -20.76 -0.79
N ALA A 442 19.64 -20.02 -1.90
CA ALA A 442 20.83 -20.03 -2.74
C ALA A 442 22.11 -19.76 -1.93
N GLY A 443 23.13 -20.58 -2.18
CA GLY A 443 24.40 -20.53 -1.45
C GLY A 443 25.22 -19.26 -1.77
N PRO A 444 26.13 -18.84 -0.88
CA PRO A 444 26.97 -17.64 -1.11
C PRO A 444 27.74 -17.66 -2.44
N GLN A 445 28.26 -18.82 -2.86
CA GLN A 445 28.98 -18.97 -4.11
C GLN A 445 28.08 -18.78 -5.34
N GLU A 446 26.87 -19.34 -5.29
CA GLU A 446 25.89 -19.21 -6.37
C GLU A 446 25.43 -17.75 -6.54
N LEU A 447 25.22 -17.05 -5.42
CA LEU A 447 24.95 -15.60 -5.42
C LEU A 447 26.12 -14.81 -6.01
N TRP A 448 27.36 -15.18 -5.67
CA TRP A 448 28.56 -14.51 -6.16
C TRP A 448 28.73 -14.65 -7.67
N ASP A 449 28.63 -15.89 -8.18
CA ASP A 449 28.78 -16.19 -9.60
C ASP A 449 27.68 -15.49 -10.43
N ALA A 450 26.42 -15.55 -9.98
CA ALA A 450 25.31 -14.88 -10.64
C ALA A 450 25.47 -13.35 -10.67
N ALA A 451 26.01 -12.74 -9.60
CA ALA A 451 26.24 -11.31 -9.53
C ALA A 451 27.38 -10.85 -10.45
N ILE A 452 28.48 -11.61 -10.53
CA ILE A 452 29.57 -11.34 -11.47
C ILE A 452 29.07 -11.45 -12.91
N ASP A 453 28.34 -12.51 -13.22
CA ASP A 453 27.80 -12.73 -14.56
C ASP A 453 26.84 -11.60 -14.99
N ALA A 454 25.97 -11.17 -14.07
CA ALA A 454 25.09 -10.02 -14.29
C ALA A 454 25.88 -8.73 -14.51
N ALA A 455 26.86 -8.43 -13.65
CA ALA A 455 27.72 -7.25 -13.80
C ALA A 455 28.44 -7.25 -15.15
N GLY A 456 29.02 -8.37 -15.57
CA GLY A 456 29.72 -8.51 -16.85
C GLY A 456 28.80 -8.37 -18.08
N ARG A 457 27.53 -8.83 -17.99
CA ARG A 457 26.53 -8.57 -19.06
C ARG A 457 26.22 -7.08 -19.18
N TRP A 458 25.99 -6.40 -18.05
CA TRP A 458 25.64 -4.98 -18.04
C TRP A 458 26.82 -4.07 -18.38
N GLN A 459 28.04 -4.42 -17.97
CA GLN A 459 29.25 -3.70 -18.34
C GLN A 459 29.47 -3.69 -19.86
N ARG A 460 29.34 -4.86 -20.52
CA ARG A 460 29.40 -4.95 -21.98
C ARG A 460 28.35 -4.06 -22.67
N ARG A 461 27.18 -3.93 -22.06
CA ARG A 461 26.11 -3.05 -22.56
C ARG A 461 26.44 -1.57 -22.37
N ALA A 462 27.08 -1.21 -21.26
CA ALA A 462 27.51 0.15 -20.97
C ALA A 462 28.63 0.64 -21.90
N GLU A 463 29.54 -0.26 -22.28
CA GLU A 463 30.72 0.00 -23.10
C GLU A 463 30.48 -0.19 -24.61
N SER A 464 29.34 -0.74 -25.01
CA SER A 464 28.99 -0.94 -26.41
C SER A 464 28.90 0.40 -27.17
N PRO A 465 29.63 0.56 -28.29
CA PRO A 465 29.56 1.77 -29.13
C PRO A 465 28.17 2.03 -29.74
N MET A 466 27.33 0.99 -29.81
CA MET A 466 25.96 1.06 -30.35
C MET A 466 24.93 1.48 -29.29
N SER A 467 25.31 1.59 -28.02
CA SER A 467 24.42 2.00 -26.94
C SER A 467 24.19 3.51 -26.98
N SER A 468 22.93 3.92 -26.83
CA SER A 468 22.61 5.32 -26.59
C SER A 468 23.12 5.74 -25.21
N ARG A 469 23.32 7.05 -25.00
CA ARG A 469 23.71 7.59 -23.69
C ARG A 469 22.79 7.12 -22.55
N ALA A 470 21.48 7.15 -22.79
CA ALA A 470 20.49 6.68 -21.81
C ALA A 470 20.65 5.18 -21.47
N VAL A 471 20.99 4.34 -22.47
CA VAL A 471 21.26 2.91 -22.25
C VAL A 471 22.56 2.71 -21.48
N SER A 472 23.62 3.46 -21.79
CA SER A 472 24.88 3.39 -21.05
C SER A 472 24.73 3.85 -19.60
N ASP A 473 23.93 4.89 -19.35
CA ASP A 473 23.66 5.39 -18.00
C ASP A 473 22.88 4.38 -17.15
N VAL A 474 21.83 3.75 -17.73
CA VAL A 474 21.11 2.61 -17.11
C VAL A 474 22.09 1.50 -16.77
N ALA A 475 22.92 1.10 -17.74
CA ALA A 475 23.79 -0.05 -17.60
C ALA A 475 24.85 0.15 -16.51
N ARG A 476 25.47 1.33 -16.44
CA ARG A 476 26.44 1.66 -15.38
C ARG A 476 25.81 1.62 -13.98
N LEU A 477 24.58 2.11 -13.86
CA LEU A 477 23.86 2.09 -12.59
C LEU A 477 23.52 0.66 -12.16
N VAL A 478 23.08 -0.20 -13.10
CA VAL A 478 22.83 -1.62 -12.83
C VAL A 478 24.12 -2.38 -12.47
N VAL A 479 25.25 -2.08 -13.11
CA VAL A 479 26.56 -2.64 -12.73
C VAL A 479 26.87 -2.30 -11.27
N ARG A 480 26.71 -1.03 -10.88
CA ARG A 480 26.95 -0.60 -9.51
C ARG A 480 26.02 -1.29 -8.50
N SER A 481 24.77 -1.60 -8.88
CA SER A 481 23.87 -2.42 -8.07
C SER A 481 24.37 -3.85 -7.90
N CYS A 482 24.92 -4.47 -8.95
CA CYS A 482 25.53 -5.80 -8.87
C CYS A 482 26.77 -5.79 -7.96
N GLU A 483 27.62 -4.77 -8.08
CA GLU A 483 28.77 -4.55 -7.20
C GLU A 483 28.36 -4.37 -5.74
N GLY A 484 27.24 -3.67 -5.49
CA GLY A 484 26.65 -3.52 -4.16
C GLY A 484 26.18 -4.86 -3.58
N VAL A 485 25.57 -5.73 -4.40
CA VAL A 485 25.22 -7.10 -4.00
C VAL A 485 26.48 -7.87 -3.63
N LEU A 486 27.51 -7.88 -4.49
CA LEU A 486 28.79 -8.53 -4.21
C LEU A 486 29.43 -8.04 -2.91
N ALA A 487 29.41 -6.74 -2.65
CA ALA A 487 29.97 -6.15 -1.42
C ALA A 487 29.22 -6.57 -0.15
N SER A 488 27.95 -6.98 -0.26
CA SER A 488 27.11 -7.42 0.86
C SER A 488 27.20 -8.92 1.17
N LEU A 489 27.74 -9.72 0.26
CA LEU A 489 27.84 -11.16 0.44
C LEU A 489 28.95 -11.50 1.45
N PRO A 490 28.72 -12.48 2.33
CA PRO A 490 29.77 -12.99 3.21
C PRO A 490 30.90 -13.58 2.36
N ARG A 491 32.14 -13.27 2.74
CA ARG A 491 33.35 -13.81 2.11
C ARG A 491 33.59 -15.26 2.45
#